data_AF-A0AA38KE74-F1
#
_entry.id   AF-A0AA38KE74-F1
#
_cell.length_a   1.000
_cell.length_b   1.000
_cell.length_c   1.000
_cell.angle_alpha   90.00
_cell.angle_beta   90.00
_cell.angle_gamma   90.00
#
_symmetry.space_group_name_H-M   'P 1'
#
loop_
_entity.id
_entity.type
_entity.pdbx_description
1 polymer ?
#
loop_
_entity_poly.entity_id
_entity_poly.type
_entity_poly.pdbx_seq_one_letter_code
_entity_poly.pdbx_strand_id
1 'polypeptide(L)'
;MPAKTVRWSSSNGIYPRASPTSSPTSSSPPMIPSVTGISEKLRFKPKLDFVNDLLYDPTEGTLDIESLNQPATEPSFSHLFVKSSKLPFTICICEVKEGMGITACVILRQLHVALQEQLTTQQLESIRPEARENILKAFRRRCDNLAEHSVAQAVQQQEAGPRKIDYLEGFSKFAGFEVVPSDHGDLTLRLHVRLSENKELFIALTEDFEGVNSSESEREKSERESFRQAFRIPSKPPSSTSTSDVIFFYLQSLLLNHDFGSLGDIWPERSQSISTDSQDILDESLDETLER
;
A
#
# COMPACT_ATOMS: atom_id res chain seq x y z
N MET A 1 -29.34 -35.95 -26.43
CA MET A 1 -28.05 -35.22 -26.39
C MET A 1 -27.16 -35.77 -27.50
N PRO A 2 -27.04 -35.12 -28.67
CA PRO A 2 -26.24 -35.67 -29.77
C PRO A 2 -24.74 -35.37 -29.60
N ALA A 3 -23.91 -36.40 -29.82
CA ALA A 3 -22.47 -36.35 -29.70
C ALA A 3 -21.81 -35.60 -30.89
N LYS A 4 -20.89 -34.68 -30.58
CA LYS A 4 -20.11 -33.92 -31.57
C LYS A 4 -18.88 -34.73 -31.99
N THR A 5 -18.81 -35.07 -33.27
CA THR A 5 -17.64 -35.72 -33.91
C THR A 5 -16.67 -34.65 -34.42
N VAL A 6 -15.42 -34.71 -33.98
CA VAL A 6 -14.32 -33.83 -34.42
C VAL A 6 -13.66 -34.44 -35.66
N ARG A 7 -13.61 -33.68 -36.75
CA ARG A 7 -13.00 -34.08 -38.03
C ARG A 7 -11.68 -33.32 -38.20
N TRP A 8 -10.56 -34.04 -38.23
CA TRP A 8 -9.25 -33.47 -38.52
C TRP A 8 -9.05 -33.35 -40.04
N SER A 9 -8.74 -32.16 -40.51
CA SER A 9 -8.34 -31.91 -41.90
C SER A 9 -6.84 -32.13 -42.04
N SER A 10 -6.46 -33.14 -42.82
CA SER A 10 -5.08 -33.40 -43.23
C SER A 10 -4.93 -32.93 -44.68
N SER A 11 -4.29 -31.78 -44.87
CA SER A 11 -3.86 -31.34 -46.19
C SER A 11 -2.38 -31.00 -46.15
N ASN A 12 -1.57 -31.97 -46.58
CA ASN A 12 -0.15 -31.79 -46.84
C ASN A 12 -0.01 -31.13 -48.22
N GLY A 13 0.05 -29.80 -48.23
CA GLY A 13 0.43 -29.02 -49.40
C GLY A 13 1.94 -29.13 -49.62
N ILE A 14 2.34 -29.80 -50.71
CA ILE A 14 3.72 -29.86 -51.20
C ILE A 14 4.06 -28.49 -51.82
N TYR A 15 4.94 -27.72 -51.18
CA TYR A 15 5.45 -26.47 -51.73
C TYR A 15 6.67 -26.73 -52.62
N PRO A 16 6.75 -26.14 -53.83
CA PRO A 16 7.92 -26.25 -54.69
C PRO A 16 9.10 -25.45 -54.10
N ARG A 17 10.26 -26.13 -54.05
CA ARG A 17 11.55 -25.62 -53.61
C ARG A 17 12.11 -24.66 -54.66
N ALA A 18 11.93 -23.36 -54.45
CA ALA A 18 12.66 -22.33 -55.21
C ALA A 18 14.06 -22.14 -54.59
N SER A 19 15.10 -22.22 -55.41
CA SER A 19 16.48 -21.96 -55.03
C SER A 19 16.71 -20.47 -54.78
N PRO A 20 17.36 -20.05 -53.67
CA PRO A 20 17.75 -18.67 -53.48
C PRO A 20 19.19 -18.46 -53.98
N THR A 21 19.33 -17.66 -55.03
CA THR A 21 20.59 -17.00 -55.40
C THR A 21 20.45 -15.53 -55.04
N SER A 22 20.99 -15.12 -53.89
CA SER A 22 21.27 -13.71 -53.61
C SER A 22 22.27 -13.61 -52.46
N SER A 23 23.34 -12.88 -52.76
CA SER A 23 24.51 -12.56 -51.96
C SER A 23 24.19 -12.04 -50.54
N PRO A 24 25.10 -12.21 -49.56
CA PRO A 24 24.92 -11.71 -48.20
C PRO A 24 25.07 -10.20 -48.19
N THR A 25 23.96 -9.47 -48.36
CA THR A 25 23.89 -8.09 -47.92
C THR A 25 24.02 -8.13 -46.40
N SER A 26 25.12 -7.57 -45.89
CA SER A 26 25.38 -7.35 -44.47
C SER A 26 24.25 -6.49 -43.88
N SER A 27 23.13 -7.12 -43.56
CA SER A 27 22.05 -6.53 -42.80
C SER A 27 22.60 -6.33 -41.40
N SER A 28 23.00 -5.10 -41.10
CA SER A 28 23.25 -4.65 -39.73
C SER A 28 22.13 -5.22 -38.85
N PRO A 29 22.46 -5.91 -37.74
CA PRO A 29 21.44 -6.45 -36.85
C PRO A 29 20.46 -5.31 -36.54
N PRO A 30 19.14 -5.57 -36.59
CA PRO A 30 18.15 -4.55 -36.27
C PRO A 30 18.56 -3.94 -34.93
N MET A 31 18.90 -2.66 -34.94
CA MET A 31 19.20 -1.92 -33.72
C MET A 31 17.94 -2.01 -32.88
N ILE A 32 17.98 -2.89 -31.89
CA ILE A 32 16.97 -3.00 -30.86
C ILE A 32 16.83 -1.58 -30.30
N PRO A 33 15.63 -0.97 -30.34
CA PRO A 33 15.44 0.42 -29.94
C PRO A 33 16.12 0.65 -28.60
N SER A 34 17.12 1.52 -28.67
CA SER A 34 18.11 1.77 -27.65
C SER A 34 17.44 2.23 -26.38
N VAL A 35 17.67 1.46 -25.31
CA VAL A 35 17.50 1.85 -23.90
C VAL A 35 16.10 2.41 -23.58
N THR A 36 15.18 1.53 -23.17
CA THR A 36 13.98 1.94 -22.44
C THR A 36 14.41 2.66 -21.16
N GLY A 37 14.33 4.00 -21.19
CA GLY A 37 14.67 4.84 -20.06
C GLY A 37 13.51 4.92 -19.09
N ILE A 38 13.81 4.94 -17.79
CA ILE A 38 12.88 5.43 -16.76
C ILE A 38 13.23 6.88 -16.47
N SER A 39 12.22 7.71 -16.20
CA SER A 39 12.41 9.10 -15.78
C SER A 39 13.47 9.20 -14.68
N GLU A 40 14.38 10.15 -14.82
CA GLU A 40 15.53 10.29 -13.92
C GLU A 40 15.12 10.51 -12.46
N LYS A 41 13.93 11.09 -12.24
CA LYS A 41 13.32 11.30 -10.92
C LYS A 41 12.89 9.99 -10.26
N LEU A 42 12.45 9.02 -11.05
CA LEU A 42 12.01 7.71 -10.57
C LEU A 42 13.15 6.70 -10.49
N ARG A 43 14.30 6.99 -11.09
CA ARG A 43 15.45 6.09 -11.09
C ARG A 43 16.02 5.92 -9.68
N PHE A 44 16.47 4.71 -9.37
CA PHE A 44 17.20 4.43 -8.14
C PHE A 44 18.43 5.34 -8.01
N LYS A 45 18.48 6.11 -6.92
CA LYS A 45 19.61 6.99 -6.57
C LYS A 45 20.00 6.74 -5.11
N PRO A 46 21.29 6.65 -4.75
CA PRO A 46 21.74 6.48 -3.35
C PRO A 46 21.23 7.58 -2.40
N LYS A 47 21.02 8.79 -2.92
CA LYS A 47 20.35 9.89 -2.23
C LYS A 47 19.28 10.39 -3.19
N LEU A 48 18.02 10.17 -2.84
CA LEU A 48 16.92 10.81 -3.56
C LEU A 48 16.75 12.21 -3.00
N ASP A 49 16.44 13.16 -3.87
CA ASP A 49 16.13 14.54 -3.49
C ASP A 49 14.73 14.67 -2.86
N PHE A 50 13.98 13.56 -2.80
CA PHE A 50 12.65 13.49 -2.24
C PHE A 50 12.53 12.25 -1.34
N VAL A 51 11.68 12.38 -0.32
CA VAL A 51 11.27 11.28 0.54
C VAL A 51 9.82 10.98 0.23
N ASN A 52 9.56 9.76 -0.24
CA ASN A 52 8.21 9.24 -0.41
C ASN A 52 8.08 7.98 0.44
N ASP A 53 7.28 8.06 1.50
CA ASP A 53 6.98 6.91 2.35
C ASP A 53 5.73 6.21 1.78
N LEU A 54 5.90 4.95 1.41
CA LEU A 54 4.89 4.12 0.76
C LEU A 54 3.65 3.86 1.65
N LEU A 55 3.68 4.28 2.92
CA LEU A 55 2.52 4.25 3.81
C LEU A 55 1.50 5.36 3.51
N TYR A 56 1.92 6.45 2.87
CA TYR A 56 1.11 7.64 2.62
C TYR A 56 0.80 7.80 1.13
N ASP A 57 -0.17 8.67 0.83
CA ASP A 57 -0.49 8.98 -0.55
C ASP A 57 0.72 9.65 -1.22
N PRO A 58 1.19 9.17 -2.38
CA PRO A 58 2.33 9.77 -3.06
C PRO A 58 2.12 11.24 -3.45
N THR A 59 0.87 11.75 -3.49
CA THR A 59 0.61 13.18 -3.72
C THR A 59 0.96 14.06 -2.53
N GLU A 60 1.08 13.49 -1.32
CA GLU A 60 1.56 14.18 -0.11
C GLU A 60 3.10 14.25 -0.06
N GLY A 61 3.77 13.63 -1.03
CA GLY A 61 5.23 13.62 -1.13
C GLY A 61 5.85 14.95 -1.56
N THR A 62 7.18 14.95 -1.63
CA THR A 62 8.00 16.12 -1.99
C THR A 62 8.24 16.28 -3.50
N LEU A 63 7.65 15.41 -4.33
CA LEU A 63 7.76 15.50 -5.79
C LEU A 63 6.88 16.64 -6.32
N ASP A 64 7.45 17.44 -7.21
CA ASP A 64 6.71 18.50 -7.90
C ASP A 64 5.64 17.91 -8.84
N ILE A 65 4.52 18.62 -8.93
CA ILE A 65 3.36 18.23 -9.75
C ILE A 65 3.74 18.08 -11.23
N GLU A 66 4.68 18.89 -11.71
CA GLU A 66 5.17 18.83 -13.09
C GLU A 66 5.89 17.50 -13.35
N SER A 67 6.84 17.11 -12.50
CA SER A 67 7.53 15.81 -12.57
C SER A 67 6.59 14.62 -12.41
N LEU A 68 5.54 14.74 -11.59
CA LEU A 68 4.52 13.70 -11.43
C LEU A 68 3.71 13.45 -12.72
N ASN A 69 3.48 14.49 -13.53
CA ASN A 69 2.71 14.39 -14.77
C ASN A 69 3.55 13.99 -15.99
N GLN A 70 4.88 13.92 -15.87
CA GLN A 70 5.74 13.47 -16.95
C GLN A 70 5.57 11.97 -17.24
N PRO A 71 5.76 11.54 -18.50
CA PRO A 71 5.87 10.13 -18.84
C PRO A 71 6.93 9.46 -17.98
N ALA A 72 6.59 8.33 -17.38
CA ALA A 72 7.53 7.60 -16.52
C ALA A 72 8.61 6.89 -17.32
N THR A 73 8.34 6.61 -18.60
CA THR A 73 9.20 5.82 -19.47
C THR A 73 9.38 6.51 -20.81
N GLU A 74 10.55 6.30 -21.42
CA GLU A 74 10.81 6.72 -22.80
C GLU A 74 11.33 5.52 -23.60
N PRO A 75 10.59 5.03 -24.62
CA PRO A 75 9.25 5.49 -25.05
C PRO A 75 8.16 5.24 -23.99
N SER A 76 7.01 5.89 -24.11
CA SER A 76 5.86 5.68 -23.21
C SER A 76 5.27 4.27 -23.39
N PHE A 77 5.13 3.52 -22.30
CA PHE A 77 4.47 2.21 -22.28
C PHE A 77 3.04 2.31 -21.73
N SER A 78 2.15 1.45 -22.23
CA SER A 78 0.77 1.31 -21.75
C SER A 78 0.65 0.42 -20.51
N HIS A 79 1.62 -0.47 -20.28
CA HIS A 79 1.67 -1.36 -19.12
C HIS A 79 3.12 -1.62 -18.72
N LEU A 80 3.34 -1.87 -17.43
CA LEU A 80 4.64 -2.29 -16.88
C LEU A 80 4.45 -3.16 -15.64
N PHE A 81 5.49 -3.91 -15.30
CA PHE A 81 5.51 -4.78 -14.14
C PHE A 81 6.50 -4.28 -13.10
N VAL A 82 6.08 -4.17 -11.85
CA VAL A 82 6.94 -3.81 -10.73
C VAL A 82 7.24 -5.06 -9.89
N LYS A 83 8.51 -5.38 -9.74
CA LYS A 83 9.03 -6.45 -8.88
C LYS A 83 9.83 -5.86 -7.73
N SER A 84 9.85 -6.53 -6.59
CA SER A 84 10.71 -6.16 -5.46
C SER A 84 11.34 -7.43 -4.89
N SER A 85 12.57 -7.34 -4.38
CA SER A 85 13.18 -8.45 -3.65
C SER A 85 12.49 -8.72 -2.31
N LYS A 86 11.71 -7.76 -1.81
CA LYS A 86 10.97 -7.84 -0.54
C LYS A 86 9.52 -8.29 -0.72
N LEU A 87 9.01 -8.35 -1.95
CA LEU A 87 7.63 -8.73 -2.22
C LEU A 87 7.59 -10.06 -2.99
N PRO A 88 6.79 -11.05 -2.57
CA PRO A 88 6.67 -12.32 -3.28
C PRO A 88 5.76 -12.25 -4.51
N PHE A 89 5.19 -11.08 -4.81
CA PHE A 89 4.28 -10.85 -5.93
C PHE A 89 4.79 -9.75 -6.84
N THR A 90 4.31 -9.77 -8.08
CA THR A 90 4.54 -8.72 -9.08
C THR A 90 3.32 -7.81 -9.14
N ILE A 91 3.54 -6.50 -9.18
CA ILE A 91 2.48 -5.51 -9.32
C ILE A 91 2.39 -5.12 -10.79
N CYS A 92 1.22 -5.27 -11.41
CA CYS A 92 0.98 -4.81 -12.78
C CYS A 92 0.43 -3.39 -12.72
N ILE A 93 1.03 -2.48 -13.49
CA ILE A 93 0.60 -1.09 -13.61
C ILE A 93 0.17 -0.85 -15.05
N CYS A 94 -1.06 -0.41 -15.23
CA CYS A 94 -1.65 -0.14 -16.55
C CYS A 94 -1.96 1.35 -16.70
N GLU A 95 -1.96 1.84 -17.95
CA GLU A 95 -2.40 3.18 -18.27
C GLU A 95 -3.87 3.40 -17.88
N VAL A 96 -4.18 4.61 -17.41
CA VAL A 96 -5.54 4.99 -17.00
C VAL A 96 -6.42 5.27 -18.21
N LYS A 97 -5.81 5.78 -19.29
CA LYS A 97 -6.48 6.11 -20.55
C LYS A 97 -5.57 5.71 -21.69
N GLU A 98 -6.16 5.04 -22.68
CA GLU A 98 -5.46 4.53 -23.86
C GLU A 98 -4.66 5.64 -24.55
N GLY A 99 -3.37 5.38 -24.80
CA GLY A 99 -2.48 6.24 -25.56
C GLY A 99 -1.88 7.43 -24.79
N MET A 100 -2.21 7.62 -23.51
CA MET A 100 -1.52 8.61 -22.68
C MET A 100 -0.17 8.08 -22.17
N GLY A 101 -0.02 6.76 -22.11
CA GLY A 101 1.11 6.13 -21.46
C GLY A 101 1.07 6.27 -19.94
N ILE A 102 2.02 5.63 -19.28
CA ILE A 102 2.13 5.64 -17.82
C ILE A 102 2.96 6.85 -17.37
N THR A 103 2.38 7.70 -16.52
CA THR A 103 3.09 8.82 -15.86
C THR A 103 3.68 8.43 -14.52
N ALA A 104 4.59 9.25 -13.98
CA ALA A 104 5.18 8.99 -12.67
C ALA A 104 4.14 8.95 -11.54
N CYS A 105 3.15 9.85 -11.59
CA CYS A 105 2.00 9.86 -10.68
C CYS A 105 1.24 8.54 -10.71
N VAL A 106 0.95 8.04 -11.92
CA VAL A 106 0.22 6.77 -12.10
C VAL A 106 0.99 5.61 -11.49
N ILE A 107 2.31 5.52 -11.70
CA ILE A 107 3.14 4.47 -11.09
C ILE A 107 3.05 4.52 -9.58
N LEU A 108 3.35 5.67 -8.98
CA LEU A 108 3.42 5.80 -7.53
C LEU A 108 2.05 5.56 -6.88
N ARG A 109 0.97 6.08 -7.48
CA ARG A 109 -0.39 5.90 -6.98
C ARG A 109 -0.86 4.44 -7.07
N GLN A 110 -0.66 3.79 -8.22
CA GLN A 110 -1.02 2.37 -8.35
C GLN A 110 -0.16 1.48 -7.46
N LEU A 111 1.12 1.81 -7.30
CA LEU A 111 1.99 1.13 -6.34
C LEU A 111 1.47 1.27 -4.91
N HIS A 112 1.12 2.49 -4.48
CA HIS A 112 0.54 2.73 -3.16
C HIS A 112 -0.74 1.91 -2.97
N VAL A 113 -1.70 1.99 -3.89
CA VAL A 113 -2.95 1.21 -3.82
C VAL A 113 -2.69 -0.28 -3.73
N ALA A 114 -1.82 -0.82 -4.59
CA ALA A 114 -1.49 -2.24 -4.59
C ALA A 114 -0.82 -2.70 -3.29
N LEU A 115 0.01 -1.86 -2.66
CA LEU A 115 0.62 -2.16 -1.36
C LEU A 115 -0.39 -2.06 -0.20
N GLN A 116 -1.44 -1.26 -0.34
CA GLN A 116 -2.50 -1.13 0.67
C GLN A 116 -3.55 -2.25 0.60
N GLU A 117 -3.49 -3.14 -0.40
CA GLU A 117 -4.41 -4.28 -0.47
C GLU A 117 -4.23 -5.22 0.72
N GLN A 118 -5.36 -5.67 1.27
CA GLN A 118 -5.43 -6.62 2.37
C GLN A 118 -4.90 -7.99 1.95
N LEU A 119 -4.10 -8.64 2.80
CA LEU A 119 -3.74 -10.04 2.62
C LEU A 119 -4.93 -10.93 2.95
N THR A 120 -5.19 -11.91 2.10
CA THR A 120 -6.13 -12.97 2.46
C THR A 120 -5.51 -13.92 3.48
N THR A 121 -6.33 -14.54 4.31
CA THR A 121 -5.87 -15.56 5.27
C THR A 121 -5.11 -16.69 4.58
N GLN A 122 -5.59 -17.14 3.43
CA GLN A 122 -4.94 -18.18 2.63
C GLN A 122 -3.54 -17.74 2.13
N GLN A 123 -3.39 -16.49 1.69
CA GLN A 123 -2.09 -15.95 1.32
C GLN A 123 -1.16 -15.94 2.53
N LEU A 124 -1.63 -15.48 3.69
CA LEU A 124 -0.85 -15.43 4.92
C LEU A 124 -0.42 -16.83 5.40
N GLU A 125 -1.30 -17.82 5.28
CA GLU A 125 -1.03 -19.22 5.65
C GLU A 125 -0.05 -19.92 4.69
N SER A 126 -0.03 -19.52 3.43
CA SER A 126 0.91 -20.06 2.42
C SER A 126 2.36 -19.60 2.62
N ILE A 127 2.58 -18.54 3.40
CA ILE A 127 3.90 -17.98 3.67
C ILE A 127 4.63 -18.85 4.71
N ARG A 128 5.96 -18.90 4.61
CA ARG A 128 6.80 -19.55 5.61
C ARG A 128 6.50 -19.00 7.03
N PRO A 129 6.45 -19.84 8.07
CA PRO A 129 6.08 -19.40 9.42
C PRO A 129 6.90 -18.21 9.95
N GLU A 130 8.21 -18.20 9.70
CA GLU A 130 9.13 -17.13 10.11
C GLU A 130 8.78 -15.78 9.45
N ALA A 131 8.63 -15.77 8.12
CA ALA A 131 8.24 -14.57 7.39
C ALA A 131 6.83 -14.10 7.77
N ARG A 132 5.91 -15.03 8.04
CA ARG A 132 4.56 -14.71 8.53
C ARG A 132 4.60 -13.98 9.88
N GLU A 133 5.46 -14.41 10.80
CA GLU A 133 5.63 -13.73 12.09
C GLU A 133 6.17 -12.31 11.91
N ASN A 134 7.16 -12.12 11.03
CA ASN A 134 7.69 -10.80 10.72
C ASN A 134 6.64 -9.86 10.12
N ILE A 135 5.81 -10.36 9.20
CA ILE A 135 4.69 -9.61 8.62
C ILE A 135 3.70 -9.20 9.70
N LEU A 136 3.31 -10.11 10.59
CA LEU A 136 2.40 -9.80 11.70
C LEU A 136 3.02 -8.79 12.69
N LYS A 137 4.33 -8.87 12.92
CA LYS A 137 5.06 -7.89 13.74
C LYS A 137 5.10 -6.51 13.06
N ALA A 138 5.30 -6.46 11.75
CA ALA A 138 5.27 -5.22 10.97
C ALA A 138 3.87 -4.59 10.97
N PHE A 139 2.83 -5.40 10.80
CA PHE A 139 1.42 -5.00 10.90
C PHE A 139 1.11 -4.37 12.27
N ARG A 140 1.47 -5.04 13.38
CA ARG A 140 1.26 -4.51 14.73
C ARG A 140 1.96 -3.17 14.91
N ARG A 141 3.23 -3.07 14.52
CA ARG A 141 3.97 -1.81 14.59
C ARG A 141 3.28 -0.69 13.80
N ARG A 142 2.74 -1.00 12.62
CA ARG A 142 2.00 -0.02 11.82
C ARG A 142 0.73 0.46 12.55
N CYS A 143 -0.01 -0.44 13.18
CA CYS A 143 -1.16 -0.09 14.02
C CYS A 143 -0.74 0.74 15.25
N ASP A 144 0.35 0.37 15.93
CA ASP A 144 0.86 1.09 17.10
C ASP A 144 1.27 2.52 16.72
N ASN A 145 2.04 2.69 15.64
CA ASN A 145 2.42 4.00 15.12
C ASN A 145 1.19 4.85 14.75
N LEU A 146 0.16 4.23 14.17
CA LEU A 146 -1.08 4.95 13.88
C LEU A 146 -1.84 5.32 15.14
N ALA A 147 -1.81 4.49 16.19
CA ALA A 147 -2.48 4.78 17.45
C ALA A 147 -1.88 5.99 18.16
N GLU A 148 -0.58 6.25 17.99
CA GLU A 148 0.09 7.46 18.48
C GLU A 148 -0.50 8.75 17.86
N HIS A 149 -1.03 8.67 16.63
CA HIS A 149 -1.56 9.82 15.90
C HIS A 149 -3.09 9.87 15.91
N SER A 150 -3.76 8.71 15.80
CA SER A 150 -5.20 8.55 15.71
C SER A 150 -5.64 7.13 16.10
N VAL A 151 -6.21 7.01 17.30
CA VAL A 151 -6.77 5.75 17.81
C VAL A 151 -7.86 5.19 16.89
N ALA A 152 -8.73 6.05 16.34
CA ALA A 152 -9.81 5.62 15.45
C ALA A 152 -9.27 4.96 14.16
N GLN A 153 -8.24 5.55 13.56
CA GLN A 153 -7.59 4.97 12.37
C GLN A 153 -6.86 3.66 12.70
N ALA A 154 -6.23 3.58 13.88
CA ALA A 154 -5.56 2.37 14.33
C ALA A 154 -6.55 1.20 14.49
N VAL A 155 -7.73 1.43 15.08
CA VAL A 155 -8.78 0.41 15.21
C VAL A 155 -9.27 -0.05 13.84
N GLN A 156 -9.57 0.89 12.93
CA GLN A 156 -9.99 0.55 11.57
C GLN A 156 -8.94 -0.27 10.81
N GLN A 157 -7.66 0.06 11.00
CA GLN A 157 -6.54 -0.67 10.40
C GLN A 157 -6.35 -2.05 11.04
N GLN A 158 -6.59 -2.17 12.34
CA GLN A 158 -6.52 -3.43 13.04
C GLN A 158 -7.62 -4.39 12.57
N GLU A 159 -8.83 -3.89 12.37
CA GLU A 159 -9.96 -4.65 11.79
C GLU A 159 -9.70 -5.04 10.33
N ALA A 160 -9.08 -4.15 9.55
CA ALA A 160 -8.66 -4.45 8.19
C ALA A 160 -7.53 -5.48 8.12
N GLY A 161 -6.80 -5.75 9.19
CA GLY A 161 -5.76 -6.76 9.23
C GLY A 161 -4.51 -6.45 8.37
N PRO A 162 -3.63 -7.45 8.17
CA PRO A 162 -2.37 -7.28 7.46
C PRO A 162 -2.57 -6.89 6.00
N ARG A 163 -1.70 -6.02 5.49
CA ARG A 163 -1.69 -5.52 4.11
C ARG A 163 -0.39 -5.85 3.40
N LYS A 164 -0.39 -5.76 2.06
CA LYS A 164 0.77 -6.10 1.24
C LYS A 164 2.01 -5.30 1.58
N ILE A 165 1.85 -4.07 2.09
CA ILE A 165 2.94 -3.24 2.60
C ILE A 165 3.66 -3.87 3.81
N ASP A 166 2.99 -4.71 4.59
CA ASP A 166 3.58 -5.32 5.78
C ASP A 166 4.65 -6.38 5.42
N TYR A 167 4.66 -6.90 4.18
CA TYR A 167 5.78 -7.69 3.63
C TYR A 167 7.10 -6.92 3.55
N LEU A 168 7.02 -5.58 3.48
CA LEU A 168 8.21 -4.76 3.46
C LEU A 168 8.85 -4.69 4.84
N GLU A 169 8.27 -5.23 5.91
CA GLU A 169 8.88 -5.34 7.24
C GLU A 169 9.48 -4.01 7.74
N GLY A 170 8.85 -2.87 7.43
CA GLY A 170 9.32 -1.52 7.77
C GLY A 170 10.37 -0.90 6.84
N PHE A 171 10.62 -1.51 5.68
CA PHE A 171 11.22 -0.86 4.52
C PHE A 171 10.16 -0.05 3.77
N SER A 172 9.69 1.06 4.35
CA SER A 172 8.59 1.85 3.78
C SER A 172 9.04 3.01 2.89
N LYS A 173 10.32 3.41 2.94
CA LYS A 173 10.80 4.55 2.15
C LYS A 173 11.12 4.12 0.72
N PHE A 174 10.50 4.77 -0.26
CA PHE A 174 10.80 4.57 -1.67
C PHE A 174 12.24 5.01 -1.99
N ALA A 175 12.99 4.18 -2.71
CA ALA A 175 14.38 4.47 -3.10
C ALA A 175 14.60 4.61 -4.61
N GLY A 176 13.54 4.43 -5.41
CA GLY A 176 13.59 4.48 -6.87
C GLY A 176 13.38 3.12 -7.52
N PHE A 177 13.44 3.13 -8.84
CA PHE A 177 13.28 1.97 -9.71
C PHE A 177 14.54 1.73 -10.53
N GLU A 178 14.80 0.46 -10.81
CA GLU A 178 15.82 -0.01 -11.75
C GLU A 178 15.13 -0.77 -12.88
N VAL A 179 15.43 -0.43 -14.14
CA VAL A 179 14.88 -1.16 -15.29
C VAL A 179 15.56 -2.52 -15.38
N VAL A 180 14.76 -3.59 -15.35
CA VAL A 180 15.25 -4.97 -15.46
C VAL A 180 14.85 -5.50 -16.83
N PRO A 181 15.80 -6.03 -17.63
CA PRO A 181 15.47 -6.67 -18.89
C PRO A 181 14.58 -7.89 -18.63
N SER A 182 13.50 -8.00 -19.40
CA SER A 182 12.57 -9.13 -19.36
C SER A 182 12.69 -9.95 -20.64
N ASP A 183 12.71 -11.27 -20.51
CA ASP A 183 12.78 -12.19 -21.66
C ASP A 183 11.52 -12.13 -22.54
N HIS A 184 10.40 -11.64 -21.99
CA HIS A 184 9.11 -11.57 -22.67
C HIS A 184 8.87 -10.25 -23.42
N GLY A 185 9.82 -9.32 -23.39
CA GLY A 185 9.68 -8.00 -24.00
C GLY A 185 8.87 -7.00 -23.17
N ASP A 186 8.30 -7.43 -22.04
CA ASP A 186 7.57 -6.55 -21.12
C ASP A 186 8.52 -5.67 -20.30
N LEU A 187 8.16 -4.40 -20.11
CA LEU A 187 8.93 -3.52 -19.25
C LEU A 187 8.78 -3.92 -17.78
N THR A 188 9.88 -4.36 -17.16
CA THR A 188 9.92 -4.70 -15.74
C THR A 188 10.77 -3.68 -14.97
N LEU A 189 10.20 -3.11 -13.92
CA LEU A 189 10.87 -2.25 -12.97
C LEU A 189 11.13 -3.00 -11.68
N ARG A 190 12.37 -2.94 -11.17
CA ARG A 190 12.71 -3.37 -9.82
C ARG A 190 12.55 -2.19 -8.86
N LEU A 191 11.60 -2.31 -7.93
CA LEU A 191 11.39 -1.40 -6.83
C LEU A 191 12.48 -1.59 -5.79
N HIS A 192 13.17 -0.49 -5.47
CA HIS A 192 14.10 -0.40 -4.35
C HIS A 192 13.44 0.35 -3.20
N VAL A 193 13.61 -0.17 -1.98
CA VAL A 193 13.07 0.40 -0.75
C VAL A 193 14.15 0.53 0.32
N ARG A 194 13.97 1.47 1.23
CA ARG A 194 14.85 1.74 2.38
C ARG A 194 14.11 1.57 3.68
N LEU A 195 14.89 1.33 4.73
CA LEU A 195 14.40 1.38 6.10
C LEU A 195 13.85 2.78 6.40
N SER A 196 12.75 2.82 7.14
CA SER A 196 12.31 4.07 7.76
C SER A 196 13.27 4.44 8.89
N GLU A 197 13.72 5.70 8.95
CA GLU A 197 14.78 6.20 9.86
C GLU A 197 14.51 5.90 11.34
N ASN A 198 13.24 5.76 11.75
CA ASN A 198 12.87 5.36 13.11
C ASN A 198 13.38 3.97 13.51
N LYS A 199 13.88 3.16 12.56
CA LYS A 199 14.47 1.85 12.84
C LYS A 199 15.98 1.85 13.00
N GLU A 200 16.72 2.80 12.44
CA GLU A 200 18.18 2.79 12.58
C GLU A 200 18.57 2.96 14.04
N LEU A 201 17.83 3.79 14.79
CA LEU A 201 17.97 3.93 16.23
C LEU A 201 17.59 2.63 16.97
N PHE A 202 16.56 1.91 16.51
CA PHE A 202 16.09 0.71 17.21
C PHE A 202 16.97 -0.52 17.00
N ILE A 203 17.55 -0.69 15.80
CA ILE A 203 18.49 -1.79 15.51
C ILE A 203 19.79 -1.59 16.31
N ALA A 204 20.34 -0.37 16.33
CA ALA A 204 21.51 -0.04 17.13
C ALA A 204 21.29 -0.35 18.63
N LEU A 205 20.08 -0.09 19.14
CA LEU A 205 19.75 -0.37 20.55
C LEU A 205 19.47 -1.85 20.86
N THR A 206 19.13 -2.67 19.85
CA THR A 206 18.84 -4.11 20.07
C THR A 206 20.06 -5.00 19.92
N GLU A 207 21.04 -4.64 19.10
CA GLU A 207 22.31 -5.39 18.99
C GLU A 207 23.13 -5.30 20.29
N ASP A 208 23.01 -4.22 21.06
CA ASP A 208 23.72 -4.06 22.34
C ASP A 208 23.08 -4.86 23.50
N PHE A 209 21.85 -5.37 23.34
CA PHE A 209 21.09 -6.02 24.43
C PHE A 209 21.06 -7.55 24.38
N GLU A 210 21.50 -8.20 23.30
CA GLU A 210 21.58 -9.68 23.24
C GLU A 210 22.75 -10.27 24.08
N GLY A 211 23.53 -9.42 24.75
CA GLY A 211 24.62 -9.83 25.64
C GLY A 211 24.26 -9.97 27.13
N VAL A 212 23.05 -9.60 27.58
CA VAL A 212 22.71 -9.61 29.02
C VAL A 212 21.74 -10.74 29.36
N ASN A 213 22.30 -11.75 30.02
CA ASN A 213 21.69 -12.99 30.46
C ASN A 213 20.41 -12.83 31.32
N SER A 214 19.34 -13.49 30.87
CA SER A 214 18.43 -14.42 31.57
C SER A 214 18.02 -14.26 33.06
N SER A 215 18.17 -13.13 33.74
CA SER A 215 17.71 -13.00 35.15
C SER A 215 16.76 -11.84 35.48
N GLU A 216 16.41 -10.98 34.54
CA GLU A 216 15.28 -10.04 34.65
C GLU A 216 14.13 -10.55 33.77
N SER A 217 12.87 -10.60 34.16
CA SER A 217 12.19 -10.12 35.35
C SER A 217 10.79 -10.77 35.32
N GLU A 218 10.47 -11.65 36.26
CA GLU A 218 9.08 -12.13 36.44
C GLU A 218 8.11 -10.95 36.71
N ARG A 219 8.65 -9.79 37.11
CA ARG A 219 7.91 -8.56 37.38
C ARG A 219 7.42 -7.87 36.11
N GLU A 220 8.26 -7.76 35.08
CA GLU A 220 7.85 -7.20 33.77
C GLU A 220 6.89 -8.15 33.03
N LYS A 221 7.06 -9.47 33.22
CA LYS A 221 6.09 -10.45 32.73
C LYS A 221 4.73 -10.24 33.38
N SER A 222 4.68 -10.03 34.70
CA SER A 222 3.45 -9.75 35.44
C SER A 222 2.78 -8.45 35.00
N GLU A 223 3.53 -7.36 34.76
CA GLU A 223 2.93 -6.08 34.32
C GLU A 223 2.41 -6.16 32.88
N ARG A 224 3.16 -6.78 31.95
CA ARG A 224 2.68 -6.99 30.58
C ARG A 224 1.48 -7.94 30.52
N GLU A 225 1.40 -8.92 31.41
CA GLU A 225 0.28 -9.85 31.48
C GLU A 225 -0.96 -9.19 32.11
N SER A 226 -0.76 -8.28 33.07
CA SER A 226 -1.83 -7.40 33.60
C SER A 226 -2.38 -6.45 32.53
N PHE A 227 -1.50 -5.87 31.71
CA PHE A 227 -1.92 -5.04 30.56
C PHE A 227 -2.70 -5.87 29.53
N ARG A 228 -2.22 -7.07 29.18
CA ARG A 228 -2.94 -7.98 28.26
C ARG A 228 -4.29 -8.47 28.80
N GLN A 229 -4.43 -8.61 30.13
CA GLN A 229 -5.72 -8.93 30.74
C GLN A 229 -6.70 -7.76 30.69
N ALA A 230 -6.22 -6.52 30.84
CA ALA A 230 -7.07 -5.32 30.73
C ALA A 230 -7.64 -5.12 29.31
N PHE A 231 -6.90 -5.55 28.27
CA PHE A 231 -7.32 -5.43 26.87
C PHE A 231 -7.87 -6.74 26.27
N ARG A 232 -8.22 -7.73 27.10
CA ARG A 232 -8.79 -8.99 26.61
C ARG A 232 -10.24 -8.75 26.18
N ILE A 233 -10.41 -8.36 24.92
CA ILE A 233 -11.73 -8.23 24.28
C ILE A 233 -12.45 -9.58 24.41
N PRO A 234 -13.64 -9.65 25.03
CA PRO A 234 -14.36 -10.91 25.18
C PRO A 234 -14.63 -11.52 23.79
N SER A 235 -14.19 -12.77 23.60
CA SER A 235 -14.25 -13.49 22.31
C SER A 235 -15.67 -13.85 21.85
N LYS A 236 -16.70 -13.32 22.52
CA LYS A 236 -18.10 -13.53 22.19
C LYS A 236 -18.83 -12.21 22.41
N PRO A 237 -19.16 -11.45 21.35
CA PRO A 237 -20.00 -10.27 21.51
C PRO A 237 -21.37 -10.72 22.04
N PRO A 238 -21.94 -10.02 23.04
CA PRO A 238 -23.33 -10.26 23.43
C PRO A 238 -24.20 -10.04 22.18
N SER A 239 -25.15 -10.95 21.96
CA SER A 239 -25.91 -11.10 20.70
C SER A 239 -26.86 -9.95 20.36
N SER A 240 -26.71 -8.78 20.99
CA SER A 240 -27.50 -7.59 20.74
C SER A 240 -26.87 -6.41 21.49
N THR A 241 -25.80 -5.82 20.95
CA THR A 241 -25.31 -4.52 21.46
C THR A 241 -25.22 -3.55 20.30
N SER A 242 -25.86 -2.41 20.51
CA SER A 242 -25.87 -1.25 19.64
C SER A 242 -24.44 -0.71 19.51
N THR A 243 -24.10 -0.14 18.35
CA THR A 243 -22.80 0.49 18.08
C THR A 243 -22.43 1.57 19.12
N SER A 244 -23.43 2.14 19.80
CA SER A 244 -23.26 3.06 20.93
C SER A 244 -22.53 2.44 22.13
N ASP A 245 -22.75 1.16 22.39
CA ASP A 245 -22.30 0.52 23.63
C ASP A 245 -20.82 0.16 23.55
N VAL A 246 -20.32 -0.16 22.35
CA VAL A 246 -18.89 -0.43 22.10
C VAL A 246 -18.06 0.84 22.34
N ILE A 247 -18.56 2.01 21.93
CA ILE A 247 -17.90 3.30 22.17
C ILE A 247 -17.89 3.61 23.67
N PHE A 248 -18.97 3.31 24.39
CA PHE A 248 -19.07 3.54 25.83
C PHE A 248 -18.06 2.71 26.63
N PHE A 249 -17.91 1.41 26.33
CA PHE A 249 -16.91 0.55 26.99
C PHE A 249 -15.46 1.01 26.74
N TYR A 250 -15.19 1.56 25.55
CA TYR A 250 -13.87 2.07 25.20
C TYR A 250 -13.53 3.37 25.93
N LEU A 251 -14.48 4.32 26.01
CA LEU A 251 -14.33 5.58 26.75
C LEU A 251 -14.22 5.34 28.25
N GLN A 252 -14.95 4.37 28.81
CA GLN A 252 -14.88 4.03 30.23
C GLN A 252 -13.53 3.39 30.60
N SER A 253 -12.93 2.61 29.70
CA SER A 253 -11.58 2.05 29.89
C SER A 253 -10.48 3.11 29.78
N LEU A 254 -10.68 4.17 29.00
CA LEU A 254 -9.77 5.33 28.93
C LEU A 254 -9.84 6.19 30.21
N LEU A 255 -11.03 6.38 30.77
CA LEU A 255 -11.25 7.14 32.01
C LEU A 255 -10.66 6.47 33.26
N LEU A 256 -10.60 5.14 33.30
CA LEU A 256 -10.07 4.39 34.44
C LEU A 256 -8.53 4.30 34.47
N ASN A 257 -7.85 4.66 33.37
CA ASN A 257 -6.39 4.55 33.25
C ASN A 257 -5.64 5.88 33.34
N HIS A 258 -6.36 7.00 33.42
CA HIS A 258 -5.76 8.30 33.75
C HIS A 258 -5.99 8.63 35.22
N ASP A 259 -4.93 8.47 36.01
CA ASP A 259 -4.83 9.01 37.36
C ASP A 259 -4.77 10.54 37.26
N PHE A 260 -5.93 11.19 37.14
CA PHE A 260 -6.04 12.65 37.20
C PHE A 260 -5.80 13.08 38.64
N GLY A 261 -4.52 13.34 38.94
CA GLY A 261 -4.14 14.22 40.03
C GLY A 261 -4.94 15.51 39.93
N SER A 262 -5.62 15.84 41.03
CA SER A 262 -6.42 17.04 41.28
C SER A 262 -6.03 18.26 40.42
N LEU A 263 -6.87 18.56 39.42
CA LEU A 263 -6.97 19.88 38.83
C LEU A 263 -8.35 20.44 39.17
N GLY A 264 -8.43 21.05 40.36
CA GLY A 264 -9.45 22.04 40.63
C GLY A 264 -9.22 23.26 39.75
N ASP A 265 -10.32 23.80 39.23
CA ASP A 265 -10.41 25.09 38.54
C ASP A 265 -9.72 25.16 37.18
N ILE A 266 -10.48 24.92 36.11
CA ILE A 266 -10.56 25.73 34.87
C ILE A 266 -11.64 25.09 33.99
N TRP A 267 -12.87 25.58 34.09
CA TRP A 267 -13.86 25.54 33.01
C TRP A 267 -14.74 26.79 33.16
N PRO A 268 -14.78 27.70 32.16
CA PRO A 268 -15.80 28.73 32.14
C PRO A 268 -17.08 28.17 31.56
N GLU A 269 -18.19 28.43 32.26
CA GLU A 269 -19.55 28.23 31.79
C GLU A 269 -19.75 28.84 30.39
N ARG A 270 -20.22 28.04 29.44
CA ARG A 270 -20.91 28.58 28.27
C ARG A 270 -22.07 27.67 27.87
N SER A 271 -23.14 27.78 28.65
CA SER A 271 -24.48 27.38 28.25
C SER A 271 -25.03 28.41 27.27
N GLN A 272 -25.13 28.08 25.99
CA GLN A 272 -26.06 28.78 25.09
C GLN A 272 -26.91 27.74 24.34
N SER A 273 -28.19 27.78 24.70
CA SER A 273 -29.33 27.14 24.08
C SER A 273 -29.42 27.45 22.59
N ILE A 274 -29.43 26.43 21.74
CA ILE A 274 -29.85 26.56 20.34
C ILE A 274 -31.34 26.24 20.27
N SER A 275 -32.10 27.30 20.07
CA SER A 275 -33.52 27.31 19.72
C SER A 275 -33.69 26.82 18.29
N THR A 276 -34.40 25.72 18.09
CA THR A 276 -34.95 25.32 16.79
C THR A 276 -36.29 25.99 16.60
N ASP A 277 -36.31 27.10 15.85
CA ASP A 277 -37.53 27.67 15.29
C ASP A 277 -37.16 28.47 14.03
N SER A 278 -37.55 27.97 12.87
CA SER A 278 -37.92 28.76 11.69
C SER A 278 -38.51 27.83 10.63
N GLN A 279 -39.84 27.81 10.65
CA GLN A 279 -40.71 27.44 9.55
C GLN A 279 -40.47 28.29 8.30
N ASP A 280 -40.81 27.68 7.16
CA ASP A 280 -41.55 28.23 6.02
C ASP A 280 -41.13 29.61 5.47
N ILE A 281 -40.85 29.67 4.17
CA ILE A 281 -41.46 30.61 3.20
C ILE A 281 -40.77 30.46 1.81
N LEU A 282 -41.62 30.07 0.85
CA LEU A 282 -41.65 30.37 -0.59
C LEU A 282 -40.43 30.04 -1.48
N ASP A 283 -40.67 29.17 -2.48
CA ASP A 283 -40.39 29.58 -3.86
C ASP A 283 -41.40 28.92 -4.83
N GLU A 284 -42.29 29.76 -5.35
CA GLU A 284 -43.32 29.46 -6.33
C GLU A 284 -43.00 30.27 -7.59
N SER A 285 -43.00 29.61 -8.75
CA SER A 285 -43.25 30.20 -10.10
C SER A 285 -42.13 31.08 -10.69
N LEU A 286 -41.84 31.15 -11.99
CA LEU A 286 -42.30 30.54 -13.24
C LEU A 286 -41.34 31.07 -14.35
N ASP A 287 -41.56 30.57 -15.57
CA ASP A 287 -41.16 31.09 -16.88
C ASP A 287 -39.77 30.74 -17.41
N GLU A 288 -39.65 29.88 -18.43
CA GLU A 288 -40.18 29.97 -19.81
C GLU A 288 -39.23 30.76 -20.73
N THR A 289 -39.11 30.28 -21.98
CA THR A 289 -38.32 30.77 -23.13
C THR A 289 -36.81 30.51 -23.10
N LEU A 290 -36.19 29.88 -24.10
CA LEU A 290 -36.21 30.27 -25.50
C LEU A 290 -35.61 29.16 -26.39
N GLU A 291 -36.31 28.85 -27.48
CA GLU A 291 -35.76 28.17 -28.65
C GLU A 291 -34.63 28.98 -29.30
N ARG A 292 -33.57 28.30 -29.74
CA ARG A 292 -32.88 28.53 -31.02
C ARG A 292 -32.01 27.34 -31.40
#